data_AF-A0A4V0I332-F1
#
_entry.id   AF-A0A4V0I332-F1
#
_cell.length_a   1.000
_cell.length_b   1.000
_cell.length_c   1.000
_cell.angle_alpha   90.00
_cell.angle_beta   90.00
_cell.angle_gamma   90.00
#
_symmetry.space_group_name_H-M   'P 1'
#
loop_
_entity.id
_entity.type
_entity.pdbx_description
1 polymer ?
#
loop_
_entity_poly.entity_id
_entity_poly.type
_entity_poly.pdbx_seq_one_letter_code
_entity_poly.pdbx_strand_id
1 'polypeptide(L)'
;MSQTFVFEELDSATRDYLTDVRATGGQGAPGVFALTSDSMSGCGCVSGIIVVVATLVVTLTSMVDVVYKDPGRVALLQTGGLLLGGWLIFAATRTSARGNAKVAGTWVYVDPLHVYEAFREQVTVTPTDGVTEASFTHNYNDGTYQNSVVRAIRSGAPPVVLTLKNELRAEQMVVFLNYLAWARGPEGGGRAELPPAALGALAKYVAENDHEPKDAEGNISLDLVGGRFESVPEEPKREGRAAPAFLPYVVLLVAGVALYFVMKEVVNPPIHDDAIYSAVSTEPCEPWFLQMYLLDEKNNTRHRQQVQARLAMEYDRAIHQLRAQKNPDSPLRLGMTKTLDSLKPTIRPVVSLTVSEASPKPGAEKRVEKLRDDLVGTVKGMKAGGDSPDPDYYVAEGGIMGKMAELMPPVQPREPGTTFPVPRTAVGIQLIEFASKPEDASHAHFEVTYEFVPGAKAKGLYRIKAKVEVRTDLEAAPVATYTDEPTNEFTEGQFDSELLKLKDRILFGLVGAGPTGFQLPKNFPQLNVE
;
A
#
# COMPACT_ATOMS: atom_id res chain seq x y z
N MET A 1 -45.92 -4.23 -26.97
CA MET A 1 -45.08 -3.36 -26.09
C MET A 1 -43.61 -3.68 -26.34
N SER A 2 -42.68 -2.78 -26.04
CA SER A 2 -41.25 -3.11 -26.10
C SER A 2 -40.88 -4.14 -25.04
N GLN A 3 -40.02 -5.09 -25.38
CA GLN A 3 -39.53 -6.11 -24.46
C GLN A 3 -38.01 -6.19 -24.56
N THR A 4 -37.33 -6.21 -23.42
CA THR A 4 -35.87 -6.37 -23.37
C THR A 4 -35.53 -7.81 -23.01
N PHE A 5 -34.61 -8.39 -23.78
CA PHE A 5 -34.10 -9.74 -23.62
C PHE A 5 -32.59 -9.69 -23.42
N VAL A 6 -32.03 -10.61 -22.63
CA VAL A 6 -30.62 -10.94 -22.77
C VAL A 6 -30.46 -11.74 -24.06
N PHE A 7 -29.44 -11.47 -24.87
CA PHE A 7 -29.27 -12.09 -26.19
C PHE A 7 -29.20 -13.63 -26.12
N GLU A 8 -28.64 -14.16 -25.03
CA GLU A 8 -28.64 -15.61 -24.74
C GLU A 8 -30.01 -16.18 -24.39
N GLU A 9 -30.97 -15.37 -23.92
CA GLU A 9 -32.33 -15.79 -23.59
C GLU A 9 -33.25 -15.90 -24.81
N LEU A 10 -32.92 -15.21 -25.91
CA LEU A 10 -33.67 -15.30 -27.16
C LEU A 10 -33.72 -16.73 -27.68
N ASP A 11 -34.85 -17.10 -28.28
CA ASP A 11 -35.00 -18.35 -29.00
C ASP A 11 -33.95 -18.48 -30.11
N SER A 12 -33.63 -19.74 -30.44
CA SER A 12 -32.55 -20.03 -31.40
C SER A 12 -32.78 -19.40 -32.77
N ALA A 13 -34.01 -19.37 -33.28
CA ALA A 13 -34.33 -18.82 -34.59
C ALA A 13 -34.10 -17.29 -34.63
N THR A 14 -34.61 -16.55 -33.64
CA THR A 14 -34.37 -15.11 -33.54
C THR A 14 -32.90 -14.79 -33.33
N ARG A 15 -32.21 -15.54 -32.47
CA ARG A 15 -30.79 -15.31 -32.19
C ARG A 15 -29.93 -15.56 -33.43
N ASP A 16 -30.17 -16.64 -34.16
CA ASP A 16 -29.40 -16.98 -35.35
C ASP A 16 -29.68 -15.97 -36.47
N TYR A 17 -30.94 -15.56 -36.66
CA TYR A 17 -31.32 -14.48 -37.56
C TYR A 17 -30.58 -13.16 -37.25
N LEU A 18 -30.62 -12.69 -35.99
CA LEU A 18 -29.93 -11.44 -35.61
C LEU A 18 -28.40 -11.56 -35.67
N THR A 19 -27.85 -12.75 -35.42
CA THR A 19 -26.42 -13.02 -35.55
C THR A 19 -25.99 -12.92 -37.02
N ASP A 20 -26.77 -13.49 -37.94
CA ASP A 20 -26.54 -13.40 -39.38
C ASP A 20 -26.67 -11.95 -39.89
N VAL A 21 -27.74 -11.24 -39.50
CA VAL A 21 -27.92 -9.82 -39.83
C VAL A 21 -26.72 -9.00 -39.39
N ARG A 22 -26.23 -9.21 -38.16
CA ARG A 22 -25.05 -8.52 -37.66
C ARG A 22 -23.79 -8.90 -38.44
N ALA A 23 -23.58 -10.19 -38.72
CA ALA A 23 -22.40 -10.68 -39.42
C ALA A 23 -22.30 -10.14 -40.86
N THR A 24 -23.43 -9.96 -41.54
CA THR A 24 -23.49 -9.38 -42.89
C THR A 24 -23.64 -7.86 -42.89
N GLY A 25 -23.74 -7.21 -41.74
CA GLY A 25 -24.04 -5.77 -41.65
C GLY A 25 -25.39 -5.40 -42.28
N GLY A 26 -26.36 -6.32 -42.23
CA GLY A 26 -27.69 -6.21 -42.83
C GLY A 26 -27.71 -6.44 -44.34
N GLN A 27 -26.61 -6.84 -44.97
CA GLN A 27 -26.63 -7.22 -46.39
C GLN A 27 -27.49 -8.47 -46.61
N GLY A 28 -28.42 -8.39 -47.57
CA GLY A 28 -29.40 -9.44 -47.88
C GLY A 28 -30.54 -9.61 -46.86
N ALA A 29 -30.49 -8.93 -45.71
CA ALA A 29 -31.55 -8.94 -44.70
C ALA A 29 -32.73 -8.06 -45.10
N PRO A 30 -33.98 -8.44 -44.78
CA PRO A 30 -35.20 -7.71 -45.18
C PRO A 30 -35.46 -6.47 -44.29
N GLY A 31 -34.43 -5.66 -44.04
CA GLY A 31 -34.50 -4.49 -43.18
C GLY A 31 -33.27 -3.58 -43.26
N VAL A 32 -33.30 -2.48 -42.50
CA VAL A 32 -32.21 -1.49 -42.45
C VAL A 32 -31.37 -1.71 -41.18
N PHE A 33 -30.08 -1.92 -41.36
CA PHE A 33 -29.12 -2.15 -40.27
C PHE A 33 -28.18 -0.95 -40.12
N ALA A 34 -27.94 -0.53 -38.88
CA ALA A 34 -27.01 0.53 -38.54
C ALA A 34 -26.16 0.14 -37.32
N LEU A 35 -24.83 0.15 -37.50
CA LEU A 35 -23.90 0.02 -36.38
C LEU A 35 -23.96 1.28 -35.52
N THR A 36 -24.07 1.10 -34.21
CA THR A 36 -23.93 2.20 -33.24
C THR A 36 -22.61 2.03 -32.51
N SER A 37 -21.85 3.11 -32.34
CA SER A 37 -20.55 3.04 -31.68
C SER A 37 -20.71 3.23 -30.17
N ASP A 38 -20.22 2.30 -29.35
CA ASP A 38 -19.96 2.57 -27.92
C ASP A 38 -18.53 3.09 -27.76
N SER A 39 -18.36 4.42 -27.82
CA SER A 39 -17.05 5.07 -27.70
C SER A 39 -16.42 4.89 -26.31
N MET A 40 -17.19 4.46 -25.29
CA MET A 40 -16.66 4.30 -23.94
C MET A 40 -15.83 3.03 -23.76
N SER A 41 -15.98 2.04 -24.65
CA SER A 41 -15.25 0.75 -24.57
C SER A 41 -13.72 0.93 -24.66
N GLY A 42 -13.24 1.69 -25.65
CA GLY A 42 -11.81 1.94 -25.85
C GLY A 42 -11.17 2.72 -24.70
N CYS A 43 -11.89 3.71 -24.16
CA CYS A 43 -11.43 4.51 -23.01
C CYS A 43 -11.24 3.63 -21.76
N GLY A 44 -12.11 2.64 -21.54
CA GLY A 44 -11.99 1.69 -20.44
C GLY A 44 -10.70 0.87 -20.48
N CYS A 45 -10.28 0.38 -21.65
CA CYS A 45 -9.06 -0.42 -21.75
C CYS A 45 -7.81 0.40 -21.43
N VAL A 46 -7.70 1.61 -21.98
CA VAL A 46 -6.55 2.50 -21.77
C VAL A 46 -6.50 2.97 -20.32
N SER A 47 -7.63 3.43 -19.77
CA SER A 47 -7.72 3.85 -18.36
C SER A 47 -7.40 2.71 -17.40
N GLY A 48 -7.85 1.49 -17.69
CA GLY A 48 -7.53 0.31 -16.87
C GLY A 48 -6.02 0.03 -16.80
N ILE A 49 -5.32 0.07 -17.94
CA ILE A 49 -3.85 -0.09 -17.98
C ILE A 49 -3.16 1.02 -17.18
N ILE A 50 -3.58 2.28 -17.34
CA ILE A 50 -3.02 3.42 -16.61
C ILE A 50 -3.21 3.23 -15.10
N VAL A 51 -4.39 2.82 -14.64
CA VAL A 51 -4.68 2.58 -13.22
C VAL A 51 -3.78 1.47 -12.67
N VAL A 52 -3.61 0.35 -13.39
CA VAL A 52 -2.72 -0.73 -12.98
C VAL A 52 -1.27 -0.23 -12.85
N VAL A 53 -0.74 0.40 -13.91
CA VAL A 53 0.65 0.85 -13.94
C VAL A 53 0.90 1.91 -12.88
N ALA A 54 0.03 2.91 -12.75
CA ALA A 54 0.15 3.95 -11.74
C ALA A 54 0.13 3.37 -10.33
N THR A 55 -0.78 2.42 -10.06
CA THR A 55 -0.86 1.75 -8.74
C THR A 55 0.43 1.00 -8.44
N LEU A 56 0.93 0.21 -9.39
CA LEU A 56 2.16 -0.57 -9.20
C LEU A 56 3.39 0.34 -9.02
N VAL A 57 3.52 1.40 -9.81
CA VAL A 57 4.60 2.38 -9.67
C VAL A 57 4.56 3.05 -8.31
N VAL A 58 3.39 3.53 -7.87
CA VAL A 58 3.25 4.20 -6.56
C VAL A 58 3.54 3.25 -5.39
N THR A 59 3.21 1.96 -5.51
CA THR A 59 3.29 1.01 -4.40
C THR A 59 4.57 0.19 -4.35
N LEU A 60 5.26 0.00 -5.48
CA LEU A 60 6.49 -0.78 -5.57
C LEU A 60 7.75 0.10 -5.62
N THR A 61 7.60 1.42 -5.71
CA THR A 61 8.74 2.36 -5.73
C THR A 61 8.77 3.22 -4.47
N SER A 62 9.96 3.70 -4.13
CA SER A 62 10.18 4.62 -3.00
C SER A 62 9.69 6.06 -3.30
N MET A 63 9.09 6.34 -4.45
CA MET A 63 8.70 7.71 -4.85
C MET A 63 7.72 8.40 -3.89
N VAL A 64 6.87 7.64 -3.20
CA VAL A 64 5.78 8.17 -2.35
C VAL A 64 5.87 7.62 -0.91
N ASP A 65 7.02 7.05 -0.53
CA ASP A 65 7.25 6.41 0.78
C ASP A 65 6.22 5.32 1.15
N VAL A 66 5.42 4.86 0.19
CA VAL A 66 4.38 3.84 0.41
C VAL A 66 5.02 2.49 0.71
N VAL A 67 6.19 2.21 0.11
CA VAL A 67 6.95 0.97 0.33
C VAL A 67 7.37 0.79 1.80
N TYR A 68 7.54 1.87 2.57
CA TYR A 68 7.90 1.80 4.00
C TYR A 68 6.72 1.58 4.94
N LYS A 69 5.49 1.50 4.40
CA LYS A 69 4.29 1.23 5.20
C LYS A 69 4.09 -0.28 5.34
N ASP A 70 3.30 -0.66 6.33
CA ASP A 70 2.90 -2.05 6.59
C ASP A 70 2.56 -2.80 5.27
N PRO A 71 3.25 -3.93 4.96
CA PRO A 71 3.07 -4.66 3.70
C PRO A 71 1.63 -5.09 3.44
N GLY A 72 0.84 -5.33 4.50
CA GLY A 72 -0.58 -5.66 4.40
C GLY A 72 -1.43 -4.49 3.88
N ARG A 73 -1.16 -3.27 4.35
CA ARG A 73 -1.84 -2.06 3.85
C ARG A 73 -1.47 -1.77 2.39
N VAL A 74 -0.21 -1.94 2.02
CA VAL A 74 0.26 -1.77 0.63
C VAL A 74 -0.38 -2.81 -0.29
N ALA A 75 -0.48 -4.08 0.16
CA ALA A 75 -1.13 -5.15 -0.59
C ALA A 75 -2.62 -4.89 -0.84
N LEU A 76 -3.34 -4.31 0.13
CA LEU A 76 -4.74 -3.91 -0.06
C LEU A 76 -4.88 -2.85 -1.17
N LEU A 77 -4.01 -1.83 -1.16
CA LEU A 77 -4.02 -0.78 -2.16
C LEU A 77 -3.70 -1.32 -3.56
N GLN A 78 -2.68 -2.17 -3.69
CA GLN A 78 -2.34 -2.86 -4.93
C GLN A 78 -3.50 -3.72 -5.44
N THR A 79 -4.13 -4.50 -4.56
CA THR A 79 -5.27 -5.34 -4.90
C THR A 79 -6.43 -4.49 -5.41
N GLY A 80 -6.74 -3.38 -4.74
CA GLY A 80 -7.79 -2.45 -5.18
C GLY A 80 -7.51 -1.86 -6.57
N GLY A 81 -6.30 -1.37 -6.82
CA GLY A 81 -5.92 -0.81 -8.12
C GLY A 81 -5.88 -1.86 -9.24
N LEU A 82 -5.38 -3.07 -8.95
CA LEU A 82 -5.35 -4.18 -9.91
C LEU A 82 -6.75 -4.71 -10.24
N LEU A 83 -7.64 -4.84 -9.24
CA LEU A 83 -9.03 -5.23 -9.48
C LEU A 83 -9.79 -4.17 -10.26
N LEU A 84 -9.65 -2.90 -9.92
CA LEU A 84 -10.30 -1.81 -10.64
C LEU A 84 -9.79 -1.72 -12.08
N GLY A 85 -8.47 -1.71 -12.27
CA GLY A 85 -7.87 -1.64 -13.60
C GLY A 85 -8.16 -2.89 -14.44
N GLY A 86 -8.07 -4.08 -13.83
CA GLY A 86 -8.45 -5.34 -14.46
C GLY A 86 -9.92 -5.40 -14.85
N TRP A 87 -10.82 -4.86 -14.01
CA TRP A 87 -12.25 -4.74 -14.32
C TRP A 87 -12.51 -3.82 -15.50
N LEU A 88 -11.81 -2.67 -15.58
CA LEU A 88 -11.94 -1.74 -16.71
C LEU A 88 -11.46 -2.38 -18.04
N ILE A 89 -10.35 -3.12 -18.00
CA ILE A 89 -9.84 -3.89 -19.16
C ILE A 89 -10.84 -5.00 -19.54
N PHE A 90 -11.37 -5.72 -18.55
CA PHE A 90 -12.36 -6.77 -18.78
C PHE A 90 -13.67 -6.22 -19.37
N ALA A 91 -14.16 -5.09 -18.88
CA ALA A 91 -15.35 -4.42 -19.42
C ALA A 91 -15.14 -3.98 -20.88
N ALA A 92 -13.95 -3.47 -21.22
CA ALA A 92 -13.60 -3.08 -22.58
C ALA A 92 -13.49 -4.28 -23.53
N THR A 93 -12.91 -5.39 -23.07
CA THR A 93 -12.81 -6.62 -23.89
C THR A 93 -14.16 -7.31 -24.06
N ARG A 94 -15.02 -7.29 -23.04
CA ARG A 94 -16.41 -7.79 -23.13
C ARG A 94 -17.24 -7.04 -24.19
N THR A 95 -17.04 -5.72 -24.29
CA THR A 95 -17.70 -4.89 -25.32
C THR A 95 -17.04 -5.01 -26.70
N SER A 96 -15.72 -5.29 -26.75
CA SER A 96 -14.95 -5.37 -28.00
C SER A 96 -14.89 -6.76 -28.64
N ALA A 97 -15.40 -7.81 -27.97
CA ALA A 97 -15.50 -9.17 -28.51
C ALA A 97 -16.53 -9.25 -29.67
N ARG A 98 -16.23 -8.59 -30.78
CA ARG A 98 -16.89 -8.74 -32.07
C ARG A 98 -16.73 -10.21 -32.50
N GLY A 99 -17.83 -10.96 -32.54
CA GLY A 99 -17.85 -12.33 -33.02
C GLY A 99 -18.11 -13.41 -31.95
N ASN A 100 -18.24 -13.05 -30.67
CA ASN A 100 -18.80 -14.02 -29.73
C ASN A 100 -20.31 -14.11 -29.95
N ALA A 101 -20.81 -15.27 -30.37
CA ALA A 101 -22.23 -15.54 -30.63
C ALA A 101 -23.16 -15.25 -29.43
N LYS A 102 -22.59 -15.06 -28.23
CA LYS A 102 -23.30 -14.77 -26.99
C LYS A 102 -23.55 -13.27 -26.72
N VAL A 103 -22.85 -12.38 -27.42
CA VAL A 103 -22.94 -10.93 -27.18
C VAL A 103 -23.59 -10.28 -28.39
N ALA A 104 -24.73 -9.59 -28.22
CA ALA A 104 -25.42 -8.93 -29.33
C ALA A 104 -24.54 -7.85 -29.99
N GLY A 105 -23.79 -7.08 -29.20
CA GLY A 105 -23.05 -5.90 -29.65
C GLY A 105 -23.89 -4.63 -29.54
N THR A 106 -23.48 -3.56 -30.23
CA THR A 106 -24.18 -2.27 -30.21
C THR A 106 -24.58 -1.92 -31.64
N TRP A 107 -25.88 -2.03 -31.94
CA TRP A 107 -26.44 -1.75 -33.26
C TRP A 107 -27.95 -1.59 -33.18
N VAL A 108 -28.54 -1.05 -34.25
CA VAL A 108 -29.98 -0.97 -34.44
C VAL A 108 -30.32 -1.64 -35.76
N TYR A 109 -31.36 -2.48 -35.74
CA TYR A 109 -31.89 -3.14 -36.92
C TYR A 109 -33.39 -2.97 -36.95
N VAL A 110 -33.92 -2.50 -38.07
CA VAL A 110 -35.37 -2.39 -38.27
C VAL A 110 -35.75 -3.33 -39.38
N ASP A 111 -36.61 -4.27 -39.04
CA ASP A 111 -37.18 -5.24 -39.96
C ASP A 111 -38.70 -5.02 -40.08
N PRO A 112 -39.41 -5.85 -40.86
CA PRO A 112 -40.82 -5.65 -41.14
C PRO A 112 -41.65 -5.72 -39.88
N LEU A 113 -41.30 -6.55 -38.91
CA LEU A 113 -42.12 -6.83 -37.73
C LEU A 113 -41.62 -6.07 -36.49
N HIS A 114 -40.32 -5.78 -36.40
CA HIS A 114 -39.69 -5.29 -35.19
C HIS A 114 -38.55 -4.30 -35.45
N VAL A 115 -38.39 -3.40 -34.48
CA VAL A 115 -37.18 -2.63 -34.23
C VAL A 115 -36.38 -3.37 -33.16
N TYR A 116 -35.16 -3.78 -33.49
CA TYR A 116 -34.19 -4.40 -32.59
C TYR A 116 -33.12 -3.38 -32.21
N GLU A 117 -33.07 -3.02 -30.95
CA GLU A 117 -32.02 -2.18 -30.37
C GLU A 117 -31.08 -3.07 -29.54
N ALA A 118 -29.93 -3.41 -30.12
CA ALA A 118 -28.90 -4.16 -29.41
C ALA A 118 -27.99 -3.19 -28.66
N PHE A 119 -27.89 -3.40 -27.34
CA PHE A 119 -26.92 -2.73 -26.50
C PHE A 119 -26.18 -3.76 -25.64
N ARG A 120 -24.94 -4.05 -26.05
CA ARG A 120 -24.04 -5.03 -25.42
C ARG A 120 -24.61 -6.44 -25.44
N GLU A 121 -25.20 -6.89 -24.33
CA GLU A 121 -25.79 -8.22 -24.18
C GLU A 121 -27.31 -8.21 -24.22
N GLN A 122 -27.91 -7.03 -24.28
CA GLN A 122 -29.35 -6.87 -24.28
C GLN A 122 -29.83 -6.51 -25.68
N VAL A 123 -30.99 -7.05 -26.05
CA VAL A 123 -31.72 -6.63 -27.24
C VAL A 123 -33.10 -6.21 -26.80
N THR A 124 -33.44 -4.95 -27.05
CA THR A 124 -34.80 -4.45 -26.89
C THR A 124 -35.52 -4.60 -28.21
N VAL A 125 -36.61 -5.36 -28.20
CA VAL A 125 -37.45 -5.60 -29.36
C VAL A 125 -38.72 -4.77 -29.23
N THR A 126 -39.01 -3.97 -30.25
CA THR A 126 -40.21 -3.14 -30.31
C THR A 126 -40.99 -3.42 -31.59
N PRO A 127 -42.27 -3.85 -31.50
CA PRO A 127 -43.08 -4.11 -32.69
C PRO A 127 -43.28 -2.86 -33.58
N THR A 128 -43.27 -3.05 -34.90
CA THR A 128 -43.48 -1.98 -35.90
C THR A 128 -44.93 -1.88 -36.37
N ASP A 129 -45.78 -2.85 -36.02
CA ASP A 129 -47.21 -2.94 -36.35
C ASP A 129 -48.02 -1.66 -36.09
N GLY A 130 -47.63 -0.87 -35.08
CA GLY A 130 -48.27 0.39 -34.73
C GLY A 130 -47.61 1.65 -35.28
N VAL A 131 -46.54 1.58 -36.07
CA VAL A 131 -45.84 2.78 -36.58
C VAL A 131 -46.73 3.50 -37.60
N THR A 132 -47.02 4.78 -37.35
CA THR A 132 -47.83 5.62 -38.24
C THR A 132 -46.99 6.57 -39.07
N GLU A 133 -45.91 7.07 -38.47
CA GLU A 133 -45.01 8.04 -39.08
C GLU A 133 -43.64 7.94 -38.43
N ALA A 134 -42.59 8.09 -39.22
CA ALA A 134 -41.21 8.23 -38.78
C ALA A 134 -40.62 9.53 -39.32
N SER A 135 -39.83 10.20 -38.49
CA SER A 135 -39.06 11.38 -38.86
C SER A 135 -37.64 11.27 -38.31
N PHE A 136 -36.71 12.06 -38.83
CA PHE A 136 -35.36 12.17 -38.27
C PHE A 136 -34.97 13.62 -38.05
N THR A 137 -33.98 13.85 -37.19
CA THR A 137 -33.32 15.14 -37.01
C THR A 137 -31.82 14.92 -37.02
N HIS A 138 -31.11 15.52 -37.98
CA HIS A 138 -29.66 15.52 -38.02
C HIS A 138 -29.10 16.57 -37.06
N ASN A 139 -28.10 16.18 -36.28
CA ASN A 139 -27.36 17.09 -35.41
C ASN A 139 -25.95 17.28 -35.97
N TYR A 140 -25.58 18.53 -36.19
CA TYR A 140 -24.23 18.94 -36.58
C TYR A 140 -23.63 19.78 -35.46
N ASN A 141 -22.32 19.65 -35.25
CA ASN A 141 -21.54 20.53 -34.39
C ASN A 141 -20.43 21.14 -35.25
N ASP A 142 -20.41 22.47 -35.36
CA ASP A 142 -19.49 23.22 -36.23
C ASP A 142 -19.44 22.69 -37.68
N GLY A 143 -20.61 22.35 -38.24
CA GLY A 143 -20.74 21.80 -39.59
C GLY A 143 -20.31 20.33 -39.73
N THR A 144 -19.79 19.71 -38.68
CA THR A 144 -19.45 18.28 -38.65
C THR A 144 -20.63 17.47 -38.14
N TYR A 145 -21.11 16.52 -38.94
CA TYR A 145 -22.19 15.59 -38.57
C TYR A 145 -21.83 14.82 -37.28
N GLN A 146 -22.75 14.81 -36.30
CA GLN A 146 -22.57 14.11 -35.03
C GLN A 146 -23.40 12.83 -34.97
N ASN A 147 -24.71 12.96 -35.15
CA ASN A 147 -25.67 11.87 -35.13
C ASN A 147 -27.00 12.29 -35.77
N SER A 148 -27.92 11.34 -35.90
CA SER A 148 -29.30 11.56 -36.29
C SER A 148 -30.22 10.88 -35.30
N VAL A 149 -31.25 11.59 -34.88
CA VAL A 149 -32.28 11.06 -33.99
C VAL A 149 -33.49 10.69 -34.84
N VAL A 150 -33.73 9.40 -35.03
CA VAL A 150 -34.90 8.86 -35.70
C VAL A 150 -36.02 8.68 -34.67
N ARG A 151 -37.20 9.24 -34.94
CA ARG A 151 -38.38 9.15 -34.09
C ARG A 151 -39.52 8.50 -34.86
N ALA A 152 -39.90 7.28 -34.46
CA ALA A 152 -41.05 6.57 -35.00
C ALA A 152 -42.24 6.71 -34.06
N ILE A 153 -43.28 7.42 -34.50
CA ILE A 153 -44.55 7.61 -33.80
C ILE A 153 -45.38 6.34 -33.94
N ARG A 154 -45.93 5.87 -32.83
CA ARG A 154 -46.75 4.66 -32.78
C ARG A 154 -48.15 4.94 -32.26
N SER A 155 -49.16 4.34 -32.88
CA SER A 155 -50.54 4.43 -32.43
C SER A 155 -50.71 3.69 -31.10
N GLY A 156 -51.16 4.40 -30.06
CA GLY A 156 -51.43 3.82 -28.73
C GLY A 156 -50.20 3.37 -27.94
N ALA A 157 -48.98 3.70 -28.38
CA ALA A 157 -47.73 3.35 -27.69
C ALA A 157 -46.72 4.51 -27.70
N PRO A 158 -45.75 4.54 -26.75
CA PRO A 158 -44.68 5.53 -26.78
C PRO A 158 -43.89 5.49 -28.10
N PRO A 159 -43.41 6.65 -28.59
CA PRO A 159 -42.58 6.70 -29.79
C PRO A 159 -41.25 5.99 -29.55
N VAL A 160 -40.72 5.37 -30.60
CA VAL A 160 -39.37 4.77 -30.59
C VAL A 160 -38.39 5.84 -31.02
N VAL A 161 -37.34 6.06 -30.23
CA VAL A 161 -36.32 7.10 -30.49
C VAL A 161 -34.95 6.42 -30.61
N LEU A 162 -34.38 6.46 -31.81
CA LEU A 162 -33.13 5.79 -32.15
C LEU A 162 -32.08 6.86 -32.46
N THR A 163 -30.88 6.74 -31.88
CA THR A 163 -29.76 7.64 -32.20
C THR A 163 -28.74 6.91 -33.06
N LEU A 164 -28.55 7.35 -34.30
CA LEU A 164 -27.65 6.74 -35.28
C LEU A 164 -26.50 7.69 -35.62
N LYS A 165 -25.30 7.15 -35.87
CA LYS A 165 -24.13 7.93 -36.31
C LYS A 165 -23.86 7.84 -37.81
N ASN A 166 -24.86 7.41 -38.58
CA ASN A 166 -24.77 7.28 -40.01
C ASN A 166 -26.00 7.96 -40.61
N GLU A 167 -25.74 9.09 -41.26
CA GLU A 167 -26.75 9.99 -41.85
C GLU A 167 -27.64 9.22 -42.84
N LEU A 168 -27.01 8.59 -43.83
CA LEU A 168 -27.69 7.80 -44.86
C LEU A 168 -28.54 6.67 -44.26
N ARG A 169 -28.02 5.93 -43.27
CA ARG A 169 -28.79 4.85 -42.62
C ARG A 169 -29.98 5.38 -41.82
N ALA A 170 -29.89 6.58 -41.27
CA ALA A 170 -31.01 7.20 -40.56
C ALA A 170 -32.14 7.61 -41.52
N GLU A 171 -31.78 8.21 -42.65
CA GLU A 171 -32.72 8.54 -43.73
C GLU A 171 -33.41 7.27 -44.25
N GLN A 172 -32.62 6.26 -44.62
CA GLN A 172 -33.12 4.97 -45.10
C GLN A 172 -34.07 4.32 -44.09
N MET A 173 -33.75 4.38 -42.79
CA MET A 173 -34.59 3.79 -41.74
C MET A 173 -35.94 4.52 -41.61
N VAL A 174 -35.97 5.84 -41.81
CA VAL A 174 -37.22 6.61 -41.84
C VAL A 174 -38.05 6.30 -43.09
N VAL A 175 -37.43 6.26 -44.27
CA VAL A 175 -38.13 5.88 -45.52
C VAL A 175 -38.69 4.46 -45.40
N PHE A 176 -37.90 3.52 -44.86
CA PHE A 176 -38.32 2.14 -44.61
C PHE A 176 -39.55 2.07 -43.70
N LEU A 177 -39.52 2.74 -42.54
CA LEU A 177 -40.61 2.74 -41.57
C LEU A 177 -41.88 3.41 -42.12
N ASN A 178 -41.74 4.53 -42.84
CA ASN A 178 -42.86 5.21 -43.48
C ASN A 178 -43.47 4.36 -44.60
N TYR A 179 -42.64 3.67 -45.38
CA TYR A 179 -43.13 2.75 -46.41
C TYR A 179 -43.90 1.57 -45.79
N LEU A 180 -43.42 0.98 -44.69
CA LEU A 180 -44.15 -0.05 -43.97
C LEU A 180 -45.50 0.45 -43.43
N ALA A 181 -45.52 1.67 -42.86
CA ALA A 181 -46.74 2.29 -42.36
C ALA A 181 -47.77 2.52 -43.49
N TRP A 182 -47.32 3.03 -44.64
CA TRP A 182 -48.15 3.20 -45.82
C TRP A 182 -48.64 1.87 -46.40
N ALA A 183 -47.74 0.90 -46.58
CA ALA A 183 -48.05 -0.41 -47.18
C ALA A 183 -49.07 -1.21 -46.36
N ARG A 184 -49.08 -1.03 -45.03
CA ARG A 184 -50.07 -1.63 -44.11
C ARG A 184 -51.35 -0.81 -43.98
N GLY A 185 -51.31 0.46 -44.39
CA GLY A 185 -52.44 1.35 -44.38
C GLY A 185 -53.46 1.02 -45.48
N PRO A 186 -54.60 1.74 -45.49
CA PRO A 186 -55.66 1.52 -46.48
C PRO A 186 -55.21 1.78 -47.93
N GLU A 187 -54.16 2.56 -48.12
CA GLU A 187 -53.61 2.91 -49.44
C GLU A 187 -52.59 1.90 -49.98
N GLY A 188 -52.08 1.00 -49.14
CA GLY A 188 -51.06 0.02 -49.54
C GLY A 188 -51.57 -1.09 -50.44
N GLY A 189 -52.89 -1.29 -50.53
CA GLY A 189 -53.52 -2.33 -51.35
C GLY A 189 -52.91 -3.72 -51.09
N GLY A 190 -52.58 -4.45 -52.16
CA GLY A 190 -52.00 -5.80 -52.05
C GLY A 190 -50.61 -5.88 -51.40
N ARG A 191 -49.92 -4.76 -51.12
CA ARG A 191 -48.64 -4.80 -50.40
C ARG A 191 -48.81 -5.25 -48.95
N ALA A 192 -49.97 -4.99 -48.35
CA ALA A 192 -50.28 -5.42 -46.98
C ALA A 192 -50.35 -6.94 -46.82
N GLU A 193 -50.62 -7.67 -47.91
CA GLU A 193 -50.78 -9.13 -47.93
C GLU A 193 -49.46 -9.87 -48.20
N LEU A 194 -48.37 -9.13 -48.51
CA LEU A 194 -47.06 -9.74 -48.75
C LEU A 194 -46.51 -10.41 -47.48
N PRO A 195 -45.85 -11.58 -47.60
CA PRO A 195 -45.13 -12.17 -46.48
C PRO A 195 -44.15 -11.15 -45.87
N PRO A 196 -43.96 -11.14 -44.53
CA PRO A 196 -43.14 -10.13 -43.88
C PRO A 196 -41.74 -9.97 -44.49
N ALA A 197 -41.05 -11.08 -44.80
CA ALA A 197 -39.74 -11.05 -45.43
C ALA A 197 -39.74 -10.32 -46.79
N ALA A 198 -40.74 -10.58 -47.63
CA ALA A 198 -40.87 -9.93 -48.94
C ALA A 198 -41.23 -8.44 -48.81
N LEU A 199 -42.16 -8.10 -47.90
CA LEU A 199 -42.50 -6.71 -47.62
C LEU A 199 -41.29 -5.91 -47.11
N GLY A 200 -40.47 -6.52 -46.26
CA GLY A 200 -39.22 -5.91 -45.77
C GLY A 200 -38.19 -5.71 -46.85
N ALA A 201 -37.98 -6.72 -47.67
CA ALA A 201 -37.06 -6.62 -48.79
C ALA A 201 -37.51 -5.46 -49.73
N LEU A 202 -38.81 -5.38 -50.04
CA LEU A 202 -39.39 -4.32 -50.85
C LEU A 202 -39.22 -2.93 -50.21
N ALA A 203 -39.56 -2.79 -48.93
CA ALA A 203 -39.41 -1.54 -48.18
C ALA A 203 -37.95 -1.08 -48.13
N LYS A 204 -37.00 -2.01 -48.00
CA LYS A 204 -35.56 -1.73 -48.04
C LYS A 204 -35.12 -1.25 -49.41
N TYR A 205 -35.61 -1.89 -50.48
CA TYR A 205 -35.33 -1.45 -51.85
C TYR A 205 -35.80 -0.01 -52.07
N VAL A 206 -37.02 0.32 -51.64
CA VAL A 206 -37.56 1.68 -51.72
C VAL A 206 -36.73 2.65 -50.89
N ALA A 207 -36.30 2.28 -49.69
CA ALA A 207 -35.41 3.11 -48.89
C ALA A 207 -34.04 3.35 -49.54
N GLU A 208 -33.54 2.41 -50.33
CA GLU A 208 -32.24 2.53 -51.02
C GLU A 208 -32.32 3.24 -52.37
N ASN A 209 -33.47 3.22 -53.04
CA ASN A 209 -33.63 3.69 -54.44
C ASN A 209 -34.72 4.75 -54.64
N ASP A 210 -35.49 5.11 -53.59
CA ASP A 210 -36.62 6.05 -53.62
C ASP A 210 -37.78 5.67 -54.57
N HIS A 211 -37.81 4.43 -55.08
CA HIS A 211 -38.88 3.94 -55.94
C HIS A 211 -39.15 2.44 -55.76
N GLU A 212 -40.36 1.99 -56.12
CA GLU A 212 -40.68 0.55 -56.16
C GLU A 212 -39.93 -0.15 -57.31
N PRO A 213 -39.48 -1.40 -57.13
CA PRO A 213 -38.88 -2.21 -58.18
C PRO A 213 -39.98 -2.72 -59.11
N LYS A 214 -40.09 -2.13 -60.30
CA LYS A 214 -41.11 -2.48 -61.28
C LYS A 214 -40.52 -3.29 -62.43
N ASP A 215 -41.25 -4.30 -62.91
CA ASP A 215 -40.94 -5.02 -64.15
C ASP A 215 -41.24 -4.16 -65.40
N ALA A 216 -41.02 -4.74 -66.58
CA ALA A 216 -41.28 -4.06 -67.86
C ALA A 216 -42.77 -3.71 -68.05
N GLU A 217 -43.65 -4.45 -67.38
CA GLU A 217 -45.10 -4.29 -67.37
C GLU A 217 -45.59 -3.30 -66.29
N GLY A 218 -44.70 -2.79 -65.44
CA GLY A 218 -45.01 -1.85 -64.38
C GLY A 218 -45.53 -2.47 -63.08
N ASN A 219 -45.53 -3.80 -62.96
CA ASN A 219 -45.89 -4.53 -61.73
C ASN A 219 -44.67 -4.62 -60.81
N ILE A 220 -44.90 -4.80 -59.51
CA ILE A 220 -43.80 -5.00 -58.56
C ILE A 220 -43.14 -6.35 -58.84
N SER A 221 -41.84 -6.33 -59.13
CA SER A 221 -41.03 -7.54 -59.26
C SER A 221 -40.24 -7.78 -57.98
N LEU A 222 -40.62 -8.83 -57.25
CA LEU A 222 -39.88 -9.26 -56.06
C LEU A 222 -38.53 -9.92 -56.42
N ASP A 223 -38.35 -10.39 -57.65
CA ASP A 223 -37.11 -10.99 -58.12
C ASP A 223 -35.96 -9.96 -58.19
N LEU A 224 -36.28 -8.68 -58.37
CA LEU A 224 -35.32 -7.58 -58.32
C LEU A 224 -34.87 -7.25 -56.88
N VAL A 225 -35.58 -7.78 -55.89
CA VAL A 225 -35.37 -7.50 -54.48
C VAL A 225 -34.61 -8.67 -53.86
N GLY A 226 -33.27 -8.66 -54.00
CA GLY A 226 -32.39 -9.74 -53.55
C GLY A 226 -32.39 -9.95 -52.03
N GLY A 227 -33.35 -10.73 -51.53
CA GLY A 227 -33.44 -11.17 -50.13
C GLY A 227 -32.79 -12.54 -49.92
N ARG A 228 -31.96 -12.67 -48.88
CA ARG A 228 -31.35 -13.95 -48.48
C ARG A 228 -32.23 -14.76 -47.52
N PHE A 229 -33.18 -14.10 -46.86
CA PHE A 229 -34.00 -14.69 -45.80
C PHE A 229 -35.40 -15.04 -46.35
N GLU A 230 -35.79 -16.30 -46.21
CA GLU A 230 -37.12 -16.79 -46.62
C GLU A 230 -38.21 -16.38 -45.63
N SER A 231 -37.86 -16.20 -44.36
CA SER A 231 -38.80 -15.84 -43.28
C SER A 231 -38.16 -14.92 -42.25
N VAL A 232 -38.98 -14.11 -41.60
CA VAL A 232 -38.62 -13.28 -40.44
C VAL A 232 -39.26 -13.89 -39.19
N PRO A 233 -38.55 -14.01 -38.04
CA PRO A 233 -39.14 -14.49 -36.80
C PRO A 233 -40.35 -13.65 -36.36
N GLU A 234 -41.51 -14.28 -36.19
CA GLU A 234 -42.77 -13.57 -35.92
C GLU A 234 -42.84 -12.97 -34.51
N GLU A 235 -42.37 -13.70 -33.50
CA GLU A 235 -42.32 -13.23 -32.12
C GLU A 235 -41.06 -13.77 -31.41
N PRO A 236 -40.20 -12.89 -30.86
CA PRO A 236 -39.06 -13.34 -30.08
C PRO A 236 -39.52 -13.99 -28.77
N LYS A 237 -39.01 -15.19 -28.46
CA LYS A 237 -39.36 -15.94 -27.24
C LYS A 237 -38.17 -16.06 -26.30
N ARG A 238 -38.46 -16.20 -25.00
CA ARG A 238 -37.45 -16.55 -23.97
C ARG A 238 -37.34 -18.07 -23.87
N GLU A 239 -36.35 -18.66 -24.52
CA GLU A 239 -36.06 -20.11 -24.44
C GLU A 239 -34.73 -20.41 -23.75
N GLY A 240 -33.76 -19.48 -23.84
CA GLY A 240 -32.45 -19.65 -23.22
C GLY A 240 -32.42 -19.32 -21.72
N ARG A 241 -31.34 -19.74 -21.06
CA ARG A 241 -30.98 -19.31 -19.69
C ARG A 241 -29.64 -18.60 -19.75
N ALA A 242 -29.65 -17.29 -19.47
CA ALA A 242 -28.40 -16.57 -19.25
C ALA A 242 -27.69 -17.12 -18.01
N ALA A 243 -26.35 -17.16 -18.06
CA ALA A 243 -25.57 -17.44 -16.86
C ALA A 243 -25.93 -16.43 -15.75
N PRO A 244 -25.94 -16.82 -14.47
CA PRO A 244 -26.27 -15.89 -13.40
C PRO A 244 -25.32 -14.69 -13.40
N ALA A 245 -25.89 -13.48 -13.40
CA ALA A 245 -25.12 -12.24 -13.48
C ALA A 245 -24.10 -12.08 -12.34
N PHE A 246 -24.26 -12.81 -11.22
CA PHE A 246 -23.35 -12.75 -10.08
C PHE A 246 -22.05 -13.56 -10.26
N LEU A 247 -22.01 -14.54 -11.19
CA LEU A 247 -20.87 -15.46 -11.33
C LEU A 247 -19.53 -14.74 -11.60
N PRO A 248 -19.45 -13.73 -12.50
CA PRO A 248 -18.21 -12.98 -12.71
C PRO A 248 -17.72 -12.25 -11.47
N TYR A 249 -18.63 -11.80 -10.59
CA TYR A 249 -18.26 -11.12 -9.35
C TYR A 249 -17.70 -12.10 -8.32
N VAL A 250 -18.17 -13.35 -8.29
CA VAL A 250 -17.57 -14.40 -7.45
C VAL A 250 -16.15 -14.72 -7.91
N VAL A 251 -15.94 -14.86 -9.22
CA VAL A 251 -14.59 -15.08 -9.78
C VAL A 251 -13.68 -13.91 -9.45
N LEU A 252 -14.16 -12.67 -9.60
CA LEU A 252 -13.41 -11.46 -9.28
C LEU A 252 -13.06 -11.38 -7.78
N LEU A 253 -13.98 -11.74 -6.90
CA LEU A 253 -13.75 -11.77 -5.46
C LEU A 253 -12.67 -12.79 -5.09
N VAL A 254 -12.76 -14.02 -5.62
CA VAL A 254 -11.77 -15.08 -5.38
C VAL A 254 -10.39 -14.67 -5.91
N ALA A 255 -10.34 -14.11 -7.12
CA ALA A 255 -9.10 -13.60 -7.70
C ALA A 255 -8.51 -12.45 -6.86
N GLY A 256 -9.36 -11.54 -6.36
CA GLY A 256 -8.96 -10.46 -5.47
C GLY A 256 -8.35 -10.93 -4.16
N VAL A 257 -8.99 -11.92 -3.51
CA VAL A 257 -8.46 -12.51 -2.27
C VAL A 257 -7.12 -13.21 -2.52
N ALA A 258 -7.02 -14.01 -3.59
CA ALA A 258 -5.78 -14.69 -3.95
C ALA A 258 -4.65 -13.68 -4.25
N LEU A 259 -4.95 -12.63 -5.02
CA LEU A 259 -4.02 -11.56 -5.35
C LEU A 259 -3.53 -10.81 -4.09
N TYR A 260 -4.42 -10.54 -3.14
CA TYR A 260 -4.06 -9.93 -1.87
C TYR A 260 -3.03 -10.76 -1.10
N PHE A 261 -3.25 -12.08 -0.98
CA PHE A 261 -2.30 -12.95 -0.28
C PHE A 261 -0.96 -13.05 -1.00
N VAL A 262 -0.96 -13.14 -2.33
CA VAL A 262 0.28 -13.13 -3.13
C VAL A 262 1.06 -11.82 -2.91
N MET A 263 0.38 -10.68 -2.97
CA MET A 263 1.03 -9.38 -2.75
C MET A 263 1.55 -9.23 -1.32
N LYS A 264 0.74 -9.62 -0.32
CA LYS A 264 1.08 -9.49 1.10
C LYS A 264 2.21 -10.41 1.55
N GLU A 265 2.23 -11.66 1.12
CA GLU A 265 3.14 -12.68 1.67
C GLU A 265 4.34 -12.95 0.75
N VAL A 266 4.24 -12.66 -0.55
CA VAL A 266 5.29 -13.03 -1.53
C VAL A 266 5.99 -11.80 -2.12
N VAL A 267 5.24 -10.78 -2.54
CA VAL A 267 5.79 -9.66 -3.32
C VAL A 267 6.27 -8.51 -2.43
N ASN A 268 5.42 -8.01 -1.53
CA ASN A 268 5.73 -6.83 -0.75
C ASN A 268 6.77 -7.04 0.36
N PRO A 269 6.80 -8.17 1.11
CA PRO A 269 7.78 -8.36 2.18
C PRO A 269 9.24 -8.22 1.72
N PRO A 270 9.72 -8.87 0.64
CA PRO A 270 11.11 -8.70 0.22
C PRO A 270 11.41 -7.28 -0.29
N ILE A 271 10.46 -6.62 -0.95
CA ILE A 271 10.65 -5.24 -1.44
C ILE A 271 10.72 -4.26 -0.27
N HIS A 272 9.85 -4.43 0.73
CA HIS A 272 9.87 -3.66 1.96
C HIS A 272 11.17 -3.86 2.73
N ASP A 273 11.60 -5.12 2.91
CA ASP A 273 12.86 -5.47 3.58
C ASP A 273 14.06 -4.84 2.86
N ASP A 274 14.18 -5.01 1.54
CA ASP A 274 15.25 -4.43 0.73
C ASP A 274 15.26 -2.89 0.83
N ALA A 275 14.08 -2.25 0.85
CA ALA A 275 13.95 -0.80 0.95
C ALA A 275 14.37 -0.27 2.34
N ILE A 276 13.90 -0.89 3.43
CA ILE A 276 14.32 -0.49 4.79
C ILE A 276 15.82 -0.78 4.96
N TYR A 277 16.31 -1.94 4.50
CA TYR A 277 17.72 -2.26 4.54
C TYR A 277 18.56 -1.20 3.81
N SER A 278 18.16 -0.79 2.60
CA SER A 278 18.85 0.29 1.86
C SER A 278 18.83 1.61 2.65
N ALA A 279 17.71 1.94 3.30
CA ALA A 279 17.60 3.16 4.10
C ALA A 279 18.52 3.14 5.32
N VAL A 280 18.58 2.01 6.06
CA VAL A 280 19.42 1.88 7.26
C VAL A 280 20.87 1.50 6.95
N SER A 281 21.20 1.15 5.70
CA SER A 281 22.57 0.84 5.31
C SER A 281 23.29 2.04 4.67
N THR A 282 22.55 3.06 4.25
CA THR A 282 23.15 4.27 3.66
C THR A 282 23.92 5.05 4.72
N GLU A 283 25.20 5.33 4.47
CA GLU A 283 26.01 6.15 5.37
C GLU A 283 25.71 7.64 5.15
N PRO A 284 25.69 8.44 6.22
CA PRO A 284 25.84 8.06 7.63
C PRO A 284 24.56 7.44 8.22
N CYS A 285 24.70 6.36 9.00
CA CYS A 285 23.58 5.70 9.69
C CYS A 285 23.85 5.62 11.20
N GLU A 286 22.83 5.95 11.99
CA GLU A 286 22.86 5.80 13.46
C GLU A 286 22.44 4.38 13.89
N PRO A 287 23.04 3.81 14.95
CA PRO A 287 22.72 2.46 15.43
C PRO A 287 21.25 2.19 15.75
N TRP A 288 20.48 3.20 16.17
CA TRP A 288 19.07 3.02 16.49
C TRP A 288 18.23 2.60 15.27
N PHE A 289 18.60 3.04 14.06
CA PHE A 289 17.94 2.61 12.82
C PHE A 289 18.19 1.12 12.55
N LEU A 290 19.41 0.65 12.86
CA LEU A 290 19.75 -0.77 12.76
C LEU A 290 18.94 -1.58 13.79
N GLN A 291 18.79 -1.08 15.02
CA GLN A 291 17.95 -1.71 16.05
C GLN A 291 16.47 -1.73 15.63
N MET A 292 15.94 -0.64 15.07
CA MET A 292 14.58 -0.58 14.53
C MET A 292 14.33 -1.62 13.45
N TYR A 293 15.28 -1.79 12.52
CA TYR A 293 15.19 -2.85 11.52
C TYR A 293 15.09 -4.23 12.19
N LEU A 294 15.90 -4.48 13.22
CA LEU A 294 15.91 -5.75 13.96
C LEU A 294 14.66 -5.97 14.82
N LEU A 295 13.95 -4.92 15.23
CA LEU A 295 12.71 -5.02 16.02
C LEU A 295 11.54 -5.61 15.22
N ASP A 296 11.49 -5.42 13.90
CA ASP A 296 10.47 -6.02 13.04
C ASP A 296 10.89 -7.43 12.57
N GLU A 297 10.82 -8.39 13.49
CA GLU A 297 11.23 -9.78 13.23
C GLU A 297 10.44 -10.46 12.12
N LYS A 298 9.21 -9.99 11.87
CA LYS A 298 8.30 -10.63 10.93
C LYS A 298 8.58 -10.21 9.49
N ASN A 299 8.80 -8.92 9.26
CA ASN A 299 8.96 -8.40 7.90
C ASN A 299 10.43 -8.30 7.47
N ASN A 300 11.36 -8.10 8.42
CA ASN A 300 12.77 -7.85 8.13
C ASN A 300 13.64 -9.09 8.43
N THR A 301 13.64 -10.03 7.48
CA THR A 301 14.25 -11.35 7.65
C THR A 301 15.50 -11.55 6.80
N ARG A 302 15.57 -10.94 5.62
CA ARG A 302 16.58 -11.21 4.59
C ARG A 302 17.94 -10.61 4.93
N HIS A 303 17.97 -9.39 5.46
CA HIS A 303 19.21 -8.67 5.77
C HIS A 303 19.57 -8.65 7.26
N ARG A 304 18.84 -9.40 8.10
CA ARG A 304 18.99 -9.40 9.55
C ARG A 304 20.41 -9.66 10.04
N GLN A 305 21.11 -10.64 9.47
CA GLN A 305 22.50 -10.95 9.85
C GLN A 305 23.47 -9.82 9.46
N GLN A 306 23.23 -9.16 8.32
CA GLN A 306 24.07 -8.05 7.85
C GLN A 306 23.89 -6.83 8.76
N VAL A 307 22.65 -6.52 9.13
CA VAL A 307 22.31 -5.44 10.06
C VAL A 307 22.88 -5.74 11.46
N GLN A 308 22.77 -6.99 11.94
CA GLN A 308 23.34 -7.39 13.23
C GLN A 308 24.86 -7.29 13.24
N ALA A 309 25.54 -7.74 12.17
CA ALA A 309 27.00 -7.61 12.04
C ALA A 309 27.43 -6.13 12.04
N ARG A 310 26.68 -5.27 11.33
CA ARG A 310 26.94 -3.82 11.32
C ARG A 310 26.72 -3.18 12.69
N LEU A 311 25.64 -3.54 13.38
CA LEU A 311 25.40 -3.07 14.75
C LEU A 311 26.52 -3.53 15.69
N ALA A 312 26.99 -4.77 15.56
CA ALA A 312 28.10 -5.30 16.34
C ALA A 312 29.41 -4.51 16.12
N MET A 313 29.66 -4.01 14.90
CA MET A 313 30.81 -3.13 14.62
C MET A 313 30.75 -1.81 15.40
N GLU A 314 29.57 -1.25 15.63
CA GLU A 314 29.40 -0.03 16.43
C GLU A 314 29.72 -0.28 17.92
N TYR A 315 29.32 -1.45 18.44
CA TYR A 315 29.75 -1.91 19.76
C TYR A 315 31.27 -2.13 19.82
N ASP A 316 31.88 -2.75 18.81
CA ASP A 316 33.32 -2.96 18.73
C ASP A 316 34.10 -1.65 18.73
N ARG A 317 33.58 -0.63 18.04
CA ARG A 317 34.16 0.72 18.04
C ARG A 317 34.13 1.34 19.44
N ALA A 318 33.01 1.24 20.15
CA ALA A 318 32.90 1.73 21.52
C ALA A 318 33.84 0.97 22.47
N ILE A 319 33.91 -0.37 22.36
CA ILE A 319 34.83 -1.22 23.13
C ILE A 319 36.28 -0.82 22.86
N HIS A 320 36.66 -0.61 21.60
CA HIS A 320 38.01 -0.18 21.22
C HIS A 320 38.35 1.18 21.82
N GLN A 321 37.43 2.15 21.76
CA GLN A 321 37.65 3.47 22.36
C GLN A 321 37.77 3.42 23.88
N LEU A 322 36.99 2.57 24.56
CA LEU A 322 37.14 2.33 26.00
C LEU A 322 38.52 1.75 26.32
N ARG A 323 38.95 0.73 25.57
CA ARG A 323 40.28 0.10 25.74
C ARG A 323 41.44 1.06 25.45
N ALA A 324 41.23 2.05 24.58
CA ALA A 324 42.24 3.07 24.28
C ALA A 324 42.41 4.14 25.39
N GLN A 325 41.49 4.21 26.37
CA GLN A 325 41.59 5.16 27.48
C GLN A 325 42.74 4.82 28.45
N LYS A 326 43.22 5.81 29.21
CA LYS A 326 44.25 5.61 30.24
C LYS A 326 43.79 4.58 31.29
N ASN A 327 44.64 3.63 31.66
CA ASN A 327 44.36 2.47 32.55
C ASN A 327 43.37 1.44 31.98
N PRO A 328 43.67 0.80 30.83
CA PRO A 328 42.80 -0.20 30.21
C PRO A 328 42.45 -1.37 31.15
N ASP A 329 43.35 -1.70 32.08
CA ASP A 329 43.25 -2.84 32.99
C ASP A 329 42.39 -2.59 34.24
N SER A 330 41.68 -1.45 34.30
CA SER A 330 40.67 -1.21 35.34
C SER A 330 39.62 -2.33 35.34
N PRO A 331 39.34 -3.02 36.47
CA PRO A 331 38.31 -4.05 36.54
C PRO A 331 36.94 -3.56 36.07
N LEU A 332 36.58 -2.32 36.42
CA LEU A 332 35.33 -1.69 35.99
C LEU A 332 35.28 -1.53 34.47
N ARG A 333 36.39 -1.16 33.84
CA ARG A 333 36.45 -0.99 32.38
C ARG A 333 36.36 -2.33 31.67
N LEU A 334 37.07 -3.33 32.17
CA LEU A 334 36.96 -4.70 31.67
C LEU A 334 35.49 -5.16 31.77
N GLY A 335 34.84 -4.93 32.91
CA GLY A 335 33.42 -5.17 33.11
C GLY A 335 32.56 -4.46 32.06
N MET A 336 32.73 -3.15 31.87
CA MET A 336 31.99 -2.37 30.88
C MET A 336 32.20 -2.87 29.44
N THR A 337 33.43 -3.23 29.06
CA THR A 337 33.70 -3.80 27.73
C THR A 337 33.04 -5.16 27.53
N LYS A 338 33.00 -6.01 28.56
CA LYS A 338 32.29 -7.29 28.51
C LYS A 338 30.77 -7.08 28.47
N THR A 339 30.25 -6.10 29.19
CA THR A 339 28.84 -5.69 29.09
C THR A 339 28.49 -5.29 27.66
N LEU A 340 29.22 -4.36 27.06
CA LEU A 340 29.00 -3.96 25.66
C LEU A 340 29.12 -5.13 24.68
N ASP A 341 30.06 -6.04 24.90
CA ASP A 341 30.24 -7.22 24.07
C ASP A 341 29.04 -8.18 24.18
N SER A 342 28.50 -8.39 25.38
CA SER A 342 27.31 -9.22 25.61
C SER A 342 26.03 -8.65 25.01
N LEU A 343 25.98 -7.34 24.74
CA LEU A 343 24.81 -6.66 24.17
C LEU A 343 24.76 -6.73 22.64
N LYS A 344 25.86 -7.11 21.96
CA LYS A 344 25.89 -7.30 20.49
C LYS A 344 24.80 -8.28 20.01
N PRO A 345 24.51 -9.35 20.78
CA PRO A 345 23.32 -10.16 20.77
C PRO A 345 22.01 -9.54 20.32
N THR A 346 21.77 -8.42 20.99
CA THR A 346 20.49 -8.17 21.61
C THR A 346 19.77 -7.08 20.86
N ILE A 347 18.50 -7.34 20.53
CA ILE A 347 17.67 -6.38 19.80
C ILE A 347 17.34 -5.17 20.68
N ARG A 348 17.22 -5.38 22.00
CA ARG A 348 17.00 -4.34 23.01
C ARG A 348 18.07 -4.43 24.09
N PRO A 349 19.14 -3.63 24.01
CA PRO A 349 20.28 -3.74 24.91
C PRO A 349 19.97 -3.09 26.27
N VAL A 350 19.17 -3.77 27.09
CA VAL A 350 18.79 -3.30 28.43
C VAL A 350 19.82 -3.76 29.46
N VAL A 351 20.26 -2.82 30.27
CA VAL A 351 21.22 -2.99 31.36
C VAL A 351 20.54 -2.58 32.66
N SER A 352 20.60 -3.41 33.69
CA SER A 352 20.09 -3.02 35.02
C SER A 352 21.20 -2.43 35.89
N LEU A 353 20.86 -1.43 36.70
CA LEU A 353 21.75 -0.86 37.73
C LEU A 353 21.05 -0.85 39.08
N THR A 354 21.58 -1.62 40.03
CA THR A 354 21.12 -1.62 41.42
C THR A 354 22.17 -0.97 42.30
N VAL A 355 21.71 -0.10 43.19
CA VAL A 355 22.54 0.58 44.19
C VAL A 355 21.99 0.25 45.57
N SER A 356 22.85 -0.08 46.53
CA SER A 356 22.46 -0.44 47.89
C SER A 356 23.42 0.12 48.95
N GLU A 357 22.89 0.48 50.13
CA GLU A 357 23.68 0.89 51.29
C GLU A 357 23.67 -0.28 52.30
N ALA A 358 24.81 -0.94 52.54
CA ALA A 358 24.87 -2.18 53.34
C ALA A 358 24.51 -1.98 54.81
N SER A 359 24.83 -0.81 55.37
CA SER A 359 24.52 -0.41 56.75
C SER A 359 23.70 0.88 56.73
N PRO A 360 22.39 0.81 56.39
CA PRO A 360 21.59 1.98 56.07
C PRO A 360 21.47 2.95 57.25
N LYS A 361 21.91 4.19 57.05
CA LYS A 361 21.73 5.33 57.96
C LYS A 361 20.45 6.10 57.61
N PRO A 362 19.89 6.95 58.51
CA PRO A 362 18.78 7.83 58.17
C PRO A 362 19.00 8.56 56.83
N GLY A 363 18.02 8.46 55.92
CA GLY A 363 18.13 9.01 54.56
C GLY A 363 18.81 8.12 53.51
N ALA A 364 19.11 6.84 53.82
CA ALA A 364 19.75 5.89 52.89
C ALA A 364 19.00 5.76 51.56
N GLU A 365 17.67 5.65 51.58
CA GLU A 365 16.85 5.53 50.36
C GLU A 365 17.10 6.68 49.37
N LYS A 366 17.09 7.92 49.86
CA LYS A 366 17.35 9.11 49.03
C LYS A 366 18.78 9.14 48.49
N ARG A 367 19.76 8.70 49.28
CA ARG A 367 21.18 8.65 48.84
C ARG A 367 21.39 7.55 47.80
N VAL A 368 20.76 6.39 47.98
CA VAL A 368 20.77 5.27 47.03
C VAL A 368 20.14 5.69 45.70
N GLU A 369 18.95 6.28 45.73
CA GLU A 369 18.26 6.79 44.54
C GLU A 369 19.11 7.86 43.83
N LYS A 370 19.60 8.85 44.57
CA LYS A 370 20.46 9.91 44.03
C LYS A 370 21.73 9.35 43.38
N LEU A 371 22.44 8.43 44.04
CA LEU A 371 23.65 7.84 43.47
C LEU A 371 23.33 7.01 42.22
N ARG A 372 22.22 6.25 42.21
CA ARG A 372 21.77 5.49 41.04
C ARG A 372 21.51 6.43 39.86
N ASP A 373 20.70 7.45 40.07
CA ASP A 373 20.31 8.38 39.01
C ASP A 373 21.52 9.19 38.51
N ASP A 374 22.42 9.60 39.41
CA ASP A 374 23.68 10.28 39.08
C ASP A 374 24.66 9.36 38.31
N LEU A 375 24.67 8.05 38.58
CA LEU A 375 25.47 7.06 37.86
C LEU A 375 24.92 6.77 36.48
N VAL A 376 23.60 6.68 36.31
CA VAL A 376 22.96 6.51 34.99
C VAL A 376 23.17 7.78 34.16
N GLY A 377 22.94 8.94 34.77
CA GLY A 377 22.88 10.23 34.11
C GLY A 377 21.45 10.57 33.69
N THR A 378 21.26 11.73 33.06
CA THR A 378 19.94 12.16 32.58
C THR A 378 19.97 12.40 31.09
N VAL A 379 18.90 12.05 30.38
CA VAL A 379 18.72 12.39 28.98
C VAL A 379 17.76 13.58 28.90
N LYS A 380 18.21 14.67 28.30
CA LYS A 380 17.41 15.89 28.11
C LYS A 380 17.16 16.12 26.64
N GLY A 381 15.89 16.36 26.29
CA GLY A 381 15.53 16.86 24.97
C GLY A 381 15.96 18.31 24.84
N MET A 382 16.69 18.62 23.77
CA MET A 382 17.18 19.95 23.42
C MET A 382 16.52 20.40 22.12
N LYS A 383 16.08 21.65 22.07
CA LYS A 383 15.55 22.27 20.85
C LYS A 383 16.65 23.12 20.21
N ALA A 384 16.85 22.96 18.92
CA ALA A 384 17.63 23.82 18.05
C ALA A 384 16.85 25.09 17.66
N GLY A 385 15.50 25.06 17.69
CA GLY A 385 14.62 26.21 17.41
C GLY A 385 13.44 26.36 18.40
N GLY A 386 12.91 27.58 18.54
CA GLY A 386 12.05 27.99 19.67
C GLY A 386 10.67 27.34 19.82
N ASP A 387 10.08 26.75 18.79
CA ASP A 387 8.62 26.47 18.80
C ASP A 387 8.18 25.02 18.47
N SER A 388 9.11 24.08 18.20
CA SER A 388 8.72 22.67 17.97
C SER A 388 8.23 22.02 19.28
N PRO A 389 7.09 21.29 19.31
CA PRO A 389 6.69 20.51 20.48
C PRO A 389 7.68 19.38 20.79
N ASP A 390 8.37 18.85 19.77
CA ASP A 390 9.32 17.76 19.89
C ASP A 390 10.77 18.25 19.98
N PRO A 391 11.65 17.60 20.77
CA PRO A 391 13.06 17.97 20.86
C PRO A 391 13.78 17.71 19.52
N ASP A 392 14.74 18.59 19.16
CA ASP A 392 15.54 18.46 17.95
C ASP A 392 16.67 17.42 18.10
N TYR A 393 17.17 17.25 19.33
CA TYR A 393 18.16 16.24 19.69
C TYR A 393 18.10 15.92 21.17
N TYR A 394 18.52 14.71 21.57
CA TYR A 394 18.72 14.35 22.96
C TYR A 394 20.21 14.45 23.33
N VAL A 395 20.47 15.09 24.46
CA VAL A 395 21.79 15.17 25.09
C VAL A 395 21.74 14.39 26.39
N ALA A 396 22.76 13.57 26.62
CA ALA A 396 22.97 12.98 27.94
C ALA A 396 23.86 13.89 28.79
N GLU A 397 23.40 14.19 30.00
CA GLU A 397 24.14 14.96 31.00
C GLU A 397 24.52 14.05 32.18
N GLY A 398 25.82 13.98 32.46
CA GLY A 398 26.37 13.21 33.58
C GLY A 398 26.27 11.70 33.42
N GLY A 399 26.71 10.97 34.46
CA GLY A 399 26.62 9.52 34.53
C GLY A 399 27.34 8.76 33.40
N ILE A 400 26.97 7.48 33.24
CA ILE A 400 27.47 6.58 32.22
C ILE A 400 26.99 7.05 30.85
N MET A 401 25.72 7.45 30.71
CA MET A 401 25.16 7.89 29.42
C MET A 401 25.87 9.13 28.87
N GLY A 402 26.12 10.15 29.71
CA GLY A 402 26.82 11.37 29.29
C GLY A 402 28.26 11.09 28.86
N LYS A 403 28.96 10.20 29.57
CA LYS A 403 30.33 9.82 29.20
C LYS A 403 30.41 8.93 27.97
N MET A 404 29.44 8.04 27.78
CA MET A 404 29.32 7.28 26.54
C MET A 404 29.00 8.20 25.35
N ALA A 405 28.18 9.24 25.56
CA ALA A 405 27.91 10.26 24.53
C ALA A 405 29.16 11.09 24.18
N GLU A 406 30.03 11.40 25.15
CA GLU A 406 31.33 12.05 24.89
C GLU A 406 32.26 11.13 24.08
N LEU A 407 32.28 9.84 24.40
CA LEU A 407 33.13 8.84 23.74
C LEU A 407 32.68 8.60 22.29
N MET A 408 31.37 8.47 22.10
CA MET A 408 30.70 8.17 20.84
C MET A 408 29.69 9.29 20.53
N PRO A 409 30.16 10.43 19.98
CA PRO A 409 29.30 11.58 19.68
C PRO A 409 28.29 11.26 18.58
N PRO A 410 27.28 12.13 18.36
CA PRO A 410 26.31 11.98 17.28
C PRO A 410 26.99 11.86 15.91
N VAL A 411 26.41 11.06 15.03
CA VAL A 411 26.92 10.91 13.66
C VAL A 411 26.72 12.23 12.92
N GLN A 412 27.78 12.76 12.32
CA GLN A 412 27.70 13.99 11.52
C GLN A 412 27.30 13.65 10.08
N PRO A 413 26.40 14.45 9.45
CA PRO A 413 26.08 14.27 8.04
C PRO A 413 27.34 14.51 7.20
N ARG A 414 27.62 13.61 6.24
CA ARG A 414 28.80 13.75 5.36
C ARG A 414 28.65 14.88 4.35
N GLU A 415 27.43 15.12 3.88
CA GLU A 415 27.13 16.12 2.85
C GLU A 415 26.52 17.39 3.48
N PRO A 416 27.00 18.59 3.09
CA PRO A 416 26.38 19.84 3.50
C PRO A 416 24.94 19.92 3.01
N GLY A 417 23.99 20.09 3.94
CA GLY A 417 22.56 20.22 3.63
C GLY A 417 21.73 18.96 3.88
N THR A 418 22.35 17.82 4.17
CA THR A 418 21.63 16.61 4.59
C THR A 418 21.24 16.71 6.06
N THR A 419 19.94 16.61 6.35
CA THR A 419 19.42 16.59 7.72
C THR A 419 18.96 15.19 8.11
N PHE A 420 19.38 14.72 9.29
CA PHE A 420 18.82 13.49 9.87
C PHE A 420 17.37 13.72 10.33
N PRO A 421 16.55 12.65 10.36
CA PRO A 421 15.28 12.67 11.07
C PRO A 421 15.50 13.07 12.54
N VAL A 422 14.66 13.96 13.04
CA VAL A 422 14.65 14.45 14.42
C VAL A 422 13.84 13.48 15.29
N PRO A 423 14.25 13.18 16.54
CA PRO A 423 15.41 13.70 17.29
C PRO A 423 16.72 12.94 17.06
N ARG A 424 17.83 13.68 16.92
CA ARG A 424 19.20 13.13 16.87
C ARG A 424 19.69 12.75 18.27
N THR A 425 20.46 11.68 18.42
CA THR A 425 21.08 11.31 19.71
C THR A 425 22.53 10.88 19.55
N ALA A 426 23.35 11.02 20.59
CA ALA A 426 24.71 10.50 20.56
C ALA A 426 24.71 8.97 20.47
N VAL A 427 25.60 8.40 19.65
CA VAL A 427 25.68 6.95 19.45
C VAL A 427 25.82 6.21 20.79
N GLY A 428 26.62 6.74 21.72
CA GLY A 428 26.79 6.12 23.04
C GLY A 428 25.51 5.98 23.86
N ILE A 429 24.50 6.83 23.64
CA ILE A 429 23.19 6.75 24.31
C ILE A 429 22.35 5.62 23.69
N GLN A 430 22.50 5.39 22.39
CA GLN A 430 21.72 4.39 21.64
C GLN A 430 22.15 2.93 21.92
N LEU A 431 23.36 2.74 22.46
CA LEU A 431 23.94 1.40 22.66
C LEU A 431 23.47 0.72 23.95
N ILE A 432 23.01 1.49 24.94
CA ILE A 432 22.61 0.97 26.27
C ILE A 432 21.36 1.70 26.75
N GLU A 433 20.34 0.93 27.13
CA GLU A 433 19.18 1.43 27.87
C GLU A 433 19.26 0.94 29.33
N PHE A 434 18.95 1.80 30.31
CA PHE A 434 19.01 1.43 31.74
C PHE A 434 17.61 1.09 32.29
N ALA A 435 17.47 -0.08 32.90
CA ALA A 435 16.28 -0.47 33.65
C ALA A 435 16.47 -0.31 35.16
N SER A 436 15.38 0.05 35.83
CA SER A 436 15.36 0.25 37.29
C SER A 436 15.39 -1.06 38.09
N LYS A 437 14.93 -2.17 37.51
CA LYS A 437 14.88 -3.48 38.15
C LYS A 437 15.71 -4.51 37.38
N PRO A 438 16.35 -5.46 38.09
CA PRO A 438 17.07 -6.56 37.46
C PRO A 438 16.17 -7.42 36.58
N GLU A 439 14.94 -7.71 37.00
CA GLU A 439 13.96 -8.56 36.29
C GLU A 439 13.63 -8.05 34.88
N ASP A 440 13.76 -6.73 34.66
CA ASP A 440 13.49 -6.08 33.38
C ASP A 440 14.68 -6.17 32.40
N ALA A 441 15.86 -6.59 32.87
CA ALA A 441 17.07 -6.75 32.08
C ALA A 441 17.38 -8.24 31.87
N SER A 442 17.61 -8.65 30.61
CA SER A 442 17.89 -10.05 30.29
C SER A 442 19.38 -10.38 30.14
N HIS A 443 20.26 -9.38 30.15
CA HIS A 443 21.68 -9.57 29.83
C HIS A 443 22.61 -9.00 30.90
N ALA A 444 22.75 -7.67 31.01
CA ALA A 444 23.78 -7.11 31.90
C ALA A 444 23.22 -6.45 33.17
N HIS A 445 24.00 -6.56 34.25
CA HIS A 445 23.66 -6.03 35.56
C HIS A 445 24.88 -5.41 36.25
N PHE A 446 24.69 -4.21 36.78
CA PHE A 446 25.63 -3.52 37.64
C PHE A 446 25.06 -3.48 39.06
N GLU A 447 25.81 -3.99 40.03
CA GLU A 447 25.47 -3.91 41.44
C GLU A 447 26.50 -3.03 42.16
N VAL A 448 26.05 -1.94 42.78
CA VAL A 448 26.89 -1.03 43.55
C VAL A 448 26.45 -1.07 45.01
N THR A 449 27.23 -1.72 45.86
CA THR A 449 27.00 -1.74 47.30
C THR A 449 28.00 -0.82 47.99
N TYR A 450 27.53 0.11 48.81
CA TYR A 450 28.41 0.99 49.60
C TYR A 450 28.07 0.99 51.08
N GLU A 451 29.06 1.35 51.90
CA GLU A 451 28.94 1.43 53.35
C GLU A 451 29.75 2.61 53.90
N PHE A 452 29.19 3.30 54.90
CA PHE A 452 29.90 4.28 55.71
C PHE A 452 30.51 3.61 56.95
N VAL A 453 31.77 3.21 56.85
CA VAL A 453 32.51 2.52 57.91
C VAL A 453 33.09 3.55 58.89
N PRO A 454 32.99 3.36 60.21
CA PRO A 454 33.63 4.24 61.19
C PRO A 454 35.14 4.42 60.93
N GLY A 455 35.60 5.66 61.02
CA GLY A 455 37.02 6.03 60.92
C GLY A 455 37.84 5.51 62.09
N ALA A 456 39.13 5.31 61.86
CA ALA A 456 40.06 4.85 62.90
C ALA A 456 40.59 6.01 63.75
N LYS A 457 40.58 7.25 63.24
CA LYS A 457 41.25 8.38 63.93
C LYS A 457 40.39 9.05 64.99
N ALA A 458 39.08 9.16 64.79
CA ALA A 458 38.18 9.80 65.77
C ALA A 458 36.74 9.30 65.66
N LYS A 459 36.00 9.38 66.78
CA LYS A 459 34.56 9.15 66.80
C LYS A 459 33.84 10.20 65.95
N GLY A 460 32.84 9.77 65.17
CA GLY A 460 32.07 10.65 64.29
C GLY A 460 32.73 10.92 62.93
N LEU A 461 33.91 10.34 62.68
CA LEU A 461 34.50 10.26 61.35
C LEU A 461 34.13 8.93 60.69
N TYR A 462 34.00 8.95 59.37
CA TYR A 462 33.61 7.83 58.53
C TYR A 462 34.55 7.72 57.33
N ARG A 463 34.63 6.53 56.75
CA ARG A 463 35.21 6.24 55.44
C ARG A 463 34.13 5.59 54.59
N ILE A 464 34.17 5.81 53.28
CA ILE A 464 33.29 5.10 52.35
C ILE A 464 34.02 3.84 51.87
N LYS A 465 33.34 2.70 51.95
CA LYS A 465 33.76 1.45 51.32
C LYS A 465 32.70 1.10 50.28
N ALA A 466 33.10 0.86 49.04
CA ALA A 466 32.18 0.45 47.99
C ALA A 466 32.67 -0.81 47.27
N LYS A 467 31.73 -1.64 46.84
CA LYS A 467 31.94 -2.79 46.00
C LYS A 467 31.05 -2.64 44.77
N VAL A 468 31.64 -2.82 43.60
CA VAL A 468 30.92 -2.84 42.32
C VAL A 468 31.10 -4.20 41.69
N GLU A 469 30.00 -4.87 41.39
CA GLU A 469 29.96 -6.11 40.62
C GLU A 469 29.36 -5.84 39.25
N VAL A 470 30.01 -6.35 38.20
CA VAL A 470 29.51 -6.28 36.83
C VAL A 470 29.23 -7.69 36.35
N ARG A 471 28.02 -7.93 35.86
CA ARG A 471 27.55 -9.22 35.34
C ARG A 471 27.05 -9.02 33.90
N THR A 472 27.35 -9.98 33.03
CA THR A 472 26.82 -10.07 31.65
C THR A 472 25.66 -11.07 31.53
N ASP A 473 25.33 -11.74 32.63
CA ASP A 473 24.17 -12.60 32.85
C ASP A 473 23.85 -12.51 34.35
N LEU A 474 22.58 -12.28 34.70
CA LEU A 474 22.13 -12.10 36.09
C LEU A 474 22.47 -13.31 36.98
N GLU A 475 22.37 -14.51 36.42
CA GLU A 475 22.58 -15.77 37.15
C GLU A 475 24.06 -16.18 37.17
N ALA A 476 24.90 -15.56 36.35
CA ALA A 476 26.32 -15.86 36.28
C ALA A 476 27.13 -15.11 37.35
N ALA A 477 28.32 -15.62 37.65
CA ALA A 477 29.28 -14.93 38.50
C ALA A 477 29.69 -13.57 37.89
N PRO A 478 30.06 -12.57 38.71
CA PRO A 478 30.55 -11.28 38.22
C PRO A 478 31.73 -11.46 37.27
N VAL A 479 31.65 -10.85 36.09
CA VAL A 479 32.73 -10.83 35.11
C VAL A 479 33.83 -9.84 35.48
N ALA A 480 33.53 -8.93 36.41
CA ALA A 480 34.46 -8.03 37.07
C ALA A 480 33.94 -7.64 38.46
N THR A 481 34.86 -7.46 39.40
CA THR A 481 34.58 -6.92 40.74
C THR A 481 35.59 -5.82 41.05
N TYR A 482 35.11 -4.69 41.53
CA TYR A 482 35.92 -3.55 41.96
C TYR A 482 35.59 -3.22 43.41
N THR A 483 36.60 -2.91 44.20
CA THR A 483 36.44 -2.46 45.60
C THR A 483 37.16 -1.12 45.77
N ASP A 484 36.43 -0.14 46.29
CA ASP A 484 36.88 1.21 46.56
C ASP A 484 36.95 1.44 48.07
N GLU A 485 38.15 1.66 48.60
CA GLU A 485 38.38 1.93 50.03
C GLU A 485 39.30 3.13 50.20
N PRO A 486 38.85 4.36 49.89
CA PRO A 486 39.63 5.56 50.14
C PRO A 486 39.98 5.70 51.63
N THR A 487 41.21 6.12 51.90
CA THR A 487 41.73 6.31 53.26
C THR A 487 41.27 7.60 53.93
N ASN A 488 40.61 8.49 53.19
CA ASN A 488 40.18 9.80 53.68
C ASN A 488 38.99 9.64 54.61
N GLU A 489 39.09 10.24 55.80
CA GLU A 489 38.01 10.25 56.78
C GLU A 489 37.21 11.55 56.70
N PHE A 490 35.90 11.48 56.88
CA PHE A 490 34.97 12.61 56.74
C PHE A 490 33.83 12.52 57.76
N THR A 491 33.13 13.64 57.97
CA THR A 491 31.99 13.71 58.90
C THR A 491 30.67 13.33 58.21
N GLU A 492 29.62 13.04 58.99
CA GLU A 492 28.30 12.68 58.47
C GLU A 492 27.70 13.75 57.54
N GLY A 493 27.93 15.03 57.82
CA GLY A 493 27.50 16.14 56.97
C GLY A 493 28.15 16.16 55.57
N GLN A 494 29.16 15.32 55.33
CA GLN A 494 29.88 15.24 54.07
C GLN A 494 29.48 14.03 53.22
N PHE A 495 28.52 13.20 53.66
CA PHE A 495 28.11 11.98 52.95
C PHE A 495 27.78 12.22 51.48
N ASP A 496 26.97 13.24 51.17
CA ASP A 496 26.62 13.58 49.79
C ASP A 496 27.83 13.95 48.93
N SER A 497 28.78 14.70 49.50
CA SER A 497 30.00 15.11 48.78
C SER A 497 30.93 13.92 48.51
N GLU A 498 30.96 12.94 49.40
CA GLU A 498 31.76 11.72 49.24
C GLU A 498 31.10 10.71 48.30
N LEU A 499 29.76 10.64 48.27
CA LEU A 499 29.03 9.88 47.25
C LEU A 499 29.26 10.45 45.85
N LEU A 500 29.32 11.78 45.71
CA LEU A 500 29.67 12.41 44.44
C LEU A 500 31.09 12.01 43.98
N LYS A 501 32.05 11.99 44.91
CA LYS A 501 33.42 11.52 44.61
C LYS A 501 33.45 10.01 44.30
N LEU A 502 32.64 9.20 44.97
CA LEU A 502 32.51 7.77 44.65
C LEU A 502 31.97 7.57 43.24
N LYS A 503 30.89 8.29 42.88
CA LYS A 503 30.35 8.31 41.52
C LYS A 503 31.44 8.65 40.51
N ASP A 504 32.20 9.73 40.72
CA ASP A 504 33.25 10.14 39.80
C ASP A 504 34.36 9.08 39.65
N ARG A 505 34.71 8.38 40.75
CA ARG A 505 35.67 7.25 40.70
C ARG A 505 35.12 6.05 39.92
N ILE A 506 33.85 5.69 40.14
CA ILE A 506 33.18 4.60 39.42
C ILE A 506 33.10 4.95 37.93
N LEU A 507 32.66 6.15 37.58
CA LEU A 507 32.59 6.63 36.19
C LEU A 507 33.99 6.66 35.55
N PHE A 508 35.01 7.17 36.24
CA PHE A 508 36.38 7.11 35.75
C PHE A 508 36.84 5.67 35.48
N GLY A 509 36.51 4.75 36.39
CA GLY A 509 36.82 3.34 36.26
C GLY A 509 36.12 2.66 35.09
N LEU A 510 34.84 2.99 34.83
CA LEU A 510 34.01 2.41 33.77
C LEU A 510 34.37 2.95 32.38
N VAL A 511 34.45 4.27 32.23
CA VAL A 511 34.48 4.97 30.92
C VAL A 511 35.70 5.87 30.73
N GLY A 512 36.59 5.99 31.72
CA GLY A 512 37.88 6.68 31.58
C GLY A 512 37.85 8.21 31.62
N ALA A 513 36.66 8.82 31.71
CA ALA A 513 36.49 10.26 31.74
C ALA A 513 36.45 10.79 33.18
N GLY A 514 37.59 11.27 33.68
CA GLY A 514 37.69 11.91 34.99
C GLY A 514 37.67 13.42 34.85
N PRO A 515 37.29 14.18 35.89
CA PRO A 515 37.48 15.62 35.86
C PRO A 515 38.95 15.93 35.60
N THR A 516 39.21 16.90 34.72
CA THR A 516 40.56 17.39 34.40
C THR A 516 41.28 17.78 35.69
N GLY A 517 42.28 16.98 36.10
CA GLY A 517 43.03 17.17 37.33
C GLY A 517 42.84 16.11 38.42
N PHE A 518 41.95 15.12 38.23
CA PHE A 518 41.84 13.99 39.14
C PHE A 518 43.00 13.01 38.96
N GLN A 519 43.87 12.90 39.96
CA GLN A 519 44.86 11.83 40.05
C GLN A 519 44.27 10.71 40.91
N LEU A 520 44.32 9.46 40.39
CA LEU A 520 44.02 8.29 41.20
C LEU A 520 44.92 8.30 42.46
N PRO A 521 44.41 7.85 43.63
CA PRO A 521 45.25 7.66 44.81
C PRO A 521 46.49 6.84 44.46
N LYS A 522 47.66 7.19 45.03
CA LYS A 522 48.94 6.50 44.75
C LYS A 522 48.93 4.98 45.04
N ASN A 523 47.89 4.49 45.71
CA ASN A 523 47.69 3.09 46.10
C ASN A 523 46.57 2.40 45.29
N PHE A 524 46.19 2.94 44.14
CA PHE A 524 45.21 2.27 43.27
C PHE A 524 45.77 0.93 42.82
N PRO A 525 45.07 -0.20 43.02
CA PRO A 525 45.62 -1.52 42.78
C PRO A 525 45.95 -1.70 41.29
N GLN A 526 47.24 -1.84 40.98
CA GLN A 526 47.68 -2.48 39.75
C GLN A 526 47.51 -3.98 39.95
N LEU A 527 46.60 -4.60 39.20
CA LEU A 527 46.42 -6.04 39.24
C LEU A 527 47.66 -6.71 38.64
N ASN A 528 48.33 -7.55 39.44
CA ASN A 528 49.09 -8.66 38.91
C ASN A 528 48.08 -9.66 38.34
N VAL A 529 48.16 -9.89 37.03
CA VAL A 529 47.44 -10.96 36.34
C VAL A 529 48.26 -12.24 36.51
N GLU A 530 47.68 -13.27 37.12
CA GLU A 530 48.14 -14.66 36.94
C GLU A 530 47.54 -15.25 35.65
#